data_AF-A0A1F9MQ71-F1
#
_entry.id   AF-A0A1F9MQ71-F1
#
_cell.length_a   1.000
_cell.length_b   1.000
_cell.length_c   1.000
_cell.angle_alpha   90.00
_cell.angle_beta   90.00
_cell.angle_gamma   90.00
#
_symmetry.space_group_name_H-M   'P 1'
#
loop_
_entity.id
_entity.type
_entity.pdbx_description
1 polymer ?
#
loop_
_entity_poly.entity_id
_entity_poly.type
_entity_poly.pdbx_seq_one_letter_code
_entity_poly.pdbx_strand_id
1 'polypeptide(L)'
;MLAQEQRRLDASQSDLAGVDSELEALKQRMAQLTNERNALQRRMDSQERRVSALKKSYDKECTKNETCEQYETLVTTLDKQSSEVEKEMAIVRTDMTTSRTEINNLQREIDPLRTEYASLKCNDMVPGETSQETIDRCAAIFSQWNRLQARVNQLNSRLSELRSRYQQLLSQLRSIESRGKNYETYLASNCSSSAKLVTVRGYGGVRQRAEKLGKELDDLIHDATKLRGIEITVTPK
;
A
#
# COMPACT_ATOMS: atom_id res chain seq x y z
N MET A 1 -24.73 -106.50 36.77
CA MET A 1 -24.98 -105.67 35.57
C MET A 1 -25.80 -104.42 35.88
N LEU A 2 -27.01 -104.53 36.47
CA LEU A 2 -27.87 -103.36 36.78
C LEU A 2 -27.19 -102.23 37.59
N ALA A 3 -26.42 -102.54 38.63
CA ALA A 3 -25.74 -101.52 39.43
C ALA A 3 -24.63 -100.74 38.68
N GLN A 4 -24.09 -101.31 37.60
CA GLN A 4 -23.06 -100.67 36.77
C GLN A 4 -23.69 -99.73 35.75
N GLU A 5 -24.86 -100.09 35.20
CA GLU A 5 -25.63 -99.19 34.33
C GLU A 5 -26.21 -98.01 35.11
N GLN A 6 -26.72 -98.22 36.33
CA GLN A 6 -27.23 -97.12 37.15
C GLN A 6 -26.15 -96.07 37.44
N ARG A 7 -24.93 -96.50 37.81
CA ARG A 7 -23.80 -95.57 38.02
C ARG A 7 -23.39 -94.83 36.75
N ARG A 8 -23.50 -95.47 35.57
CA ARG A 8 -23.26 -94.80 34.28
C ARG A 8 -24.33 -93.77 33.96
N LEU A 9 -25.59 -94.05 34.33
CA LEU A 9 -26.70 -93.14 34.16
C LEU A 9 -26.55 -91.91 35.08
N ASP A 10 -26.22 -92.14 36.35
CA ASP A 10 -26.00 -91.08 37.35
C ASP A 10 -24.79 -90.21 36.97
N ALA A 11 -23.70 -90.83 36.48
CA ALA A 11 -22.53 -90.11 35.95
C ALA A 11 -22.90 -89.28 34.71
N SER A 12 -23.66 -89.85 33.76
CA SER A 12 -24.11 -89.13 32.57
C SER A 12 -25.05 -87.96 32.90
N GLN A 13 -25.89 -88.11 33.94
CA GLN A 13 -26.75 -87.02 34.44
C GLN A 13 -25.94 -85.90 35.09
N SER A 14 -24.90 -86.24 35.85
CA SER A 14 -23.97 -85.26 36.42
C SER A 14 -23.20 -84.51 35.33
N ASP A 15 -22.74 -85.21 34.29
CA ASP A 15 -22.05 -84.61 33.15
C ASP A 15 -22.99 -83.66 32.38
N LEU A 16 -24.25 -84.07 32.14
CA LEU A 16 -25.27 -83.23 31.51
C LEU A 16 -25.55 -81.95 32.32
N ALA A 17 -25.69 -82.06 33.65
CA ALA A 17 -25.87 -80.89 34.52
C ALA A 17 -24.65 -79.96 34.50
N GLY A 18 -23.43 -80.53 34.41
CA GLY A 18 -22.19 -79.77 34.22
C GLY A 18 -22.19 -79.00 32.90
N VAL A 19 -22.52 -79.67 31.79
CA VAL A 19 -22.62 -79.06 30.46
C VAL A 19 -23.68 -77.96 30.42
N ASP A 20 -24.84 -78.13 31.06
CA ASP A 20 -25.89 -77.11 31.15
C ASP A 20 -25.40 -75.85 31.89
N SER A 21 -24.63 -76.04 32.97
CA SER A 21 -24.05 -74.92 33.73
C SER A 21 -23.03 -74.13 32.90
N GLU A 22 -22.19 -74.82 32.11
CA GLU A 22 -21.24 -74.20 31.19
C GLU A 22 -21.96 -73.46 30.06
N LEU A 23 -23.05 -74.03 29.53
CA LEU A 23 -23.87 -73.41 28.49
C LEU A 23 -24.46 -72.07 28.95
N GLU A 24 -24.99 -71.99 30.17
CA GLU A 24 -25.51 -70.74 30.74
C GLU A 24 -24.41 -69.71 31.00
N ALA A 25 -23.24 -70.14 31.49
CA ALA A 25 -22.08 -69.26 31.66
C ALA A 25 -21.61 -68.69 30.30
N LEU A 26 -21.58 -69.52 29.26
CA LEU A 26 -21.26 -69.09 27.89
C LEU A 26 -22.29 -68.10 27.33
N LYS A 27 -23.59 -68.33 27.57
CA LYS A 27 -24.66 -67.39 27.16
C LYS A 27 -24.49 -66.02 27.80
N GLN A 28 -24.21 -65.96 29.11
CA GLN A 28 -23.97 -64.70 29.81
C GLN A 28 -22.74 -63.97 29.25
N ARG A 29 -21.65 -64.69 29.02
CA ARG A 29 -20.43 -64.12 28.42
C ARG A 29 -20.68 -63.59 27.01
N MET A 30 -21.47 -64.29 26.19
CA MET A 30 -21.89 -63.83 24.86
C MET A 30 -22.72 -62.54 24.92
N ALA A 31 -23.64 -62.42 25.89
CA ALA A 31 -24.41 -61.20 26.10
C ALA A 31 -23.50 -60.03 26.54
N GLN A 32 -22.55 -60.27 27.44
CA GLN A 32 -21.58 -59.27 27.86
C GLN A 32 -20.70 -58.80 26.69
N LEU A 33 -20.13 -59.73 25.92
CA LEU A 33 -19.32 -59.41 24.75
C LEU A 33 -20.12 -58.64 23.69
N THR A 34 -21.41 -58.94 23.54
CA THR A 34 -22.31 -58.20 22.65
C THR A 34 -22.48 -56.75 23.11
N ASN A 35 -22.67 -56.54 24.41
CA ASN A 35 -22.77 -55.20 24.99
C ASN A 35 -21.47 -54.40 24.87
N GLU A 36 -20.32 -55.05 25.16
CA GLU A 36 -18.99 -54.45 25.00
C GLU A 36 -18.72 -54.07 23.53
N ARG A 37 -19.03 -54.96 22.59
CA ARG A 37 -18.93 -54.67 21.14
C ARG A 37 -19.79 -53.49 20.74
N ASN A 38 -21.04 -53.41 21.22
CA ASN A 38 -21.92 -52.29 20.92
C ASN A 38 -21.42 -50.97 21.53
N ALA A 39 -20.83 -51.00 22.73
CA ALA A 39 -20.23 -49.83 23.36
C ALA A 39 -18.98 -49.36 22.62
N LEU A 40 -18.11 -50.29 22.20
CA LEU A 40 -16.94 -50.00 21.38
C LEU A 40 -17.31 -49.43 20.01
N GLN A 41 -18.35 -49.97 19.37
CA GLN A 41 -18.86 -49.43 18.09
C GLN A 41 -19.29 -47.96 18.24
N ARG A 42 -20.06 -47.63 19.28
CA ARG A 42 -20.47 -46.23 19.53
C ARG A 42 -19.27 -45.31 19.79
N ARG A 43 -18.23 -45.81 20.46
CA ARG A 43 -16.99 -45.05 20.69
C ARG A 43 -16.25 -44.81 19.37
N MET A 44 -16.15 -45.82 18.52
CA MET A 44 -15.57 -45.70 17.17
C MET A 44 -16.33 -44.65 16.34
N ASP A 45 -17.66 -44.75 16.27
CA ASP A 45 -18.49 -43.78 15.53
C ASP A 45 -18.32 -42.35 16.07
N SER A 46 -18.18 -42.19 17.40
CA SER A 46 -17.93 -40.90 18.04
C SER A 46 -16.53 -40.36 17.72
N GLN A 47 -15.51 -41.21 17.76
CA GLN A 47 -14.14 -40.84 17.40
C GLN A 47 -14.02 -40.45 15.92
N GLU A 48 -14.70 -41.17 15.03
CA GLU A 48 -14.73 -40.85 13.60
C GLU A 48 -15.32 -39.46 13.34
N ARG A 49 -16.42 -39.11 14.02
CA ARG A 49 -16.98 -37.74 13.97
C ARG A 49 -16.00 -36.69 14.48
N ARG A 50 -15.30 -36.97 15.59
CA ARG A 50 -14.29 -36.05 16.14
C ARG A 50 -13.13 -35.83 15.16
N VAL A 51 -12.62 -36.90 14.55
CA VAL A 51 -11.55 -36.82 13.54
C VAL A 51 -12.01 -36.01 12.32
N SER A 52 -13.23 -36.25 11.84
CA SER A 52 -13.82 -35.49 10.73
C SER A 52 -13.96 -33.99 11.05
N ALA A 53 -14.42 -33.65 12.25
CA ALA A 53 -14.54 -32.26 12.70
C ALA A 53 -13.17 -31.59 12.85
N LEU A 54 -12.19 -32.30 13.42
CA LEU A 54 -10.83 -31.81 13.58
C LEU A 54 -10.17 -31.56 12.21
N LYS A 55 -10.36 -32.47 11.25
CA LYS A 55 -9.87 -32.31 9.88
C LYS A 55 -10.42 -31.04 9.23
N LYS A 56 -11.74 -30.80 9.32
CA LYS A 56 -12.36 -29.57 8.80
C LYS A 56 -11.81 -28.31 9.47
N SER A 57 -11.57 -28.36 10.78
CA SER A 57 -10.96 -27.24 11.51
C SER A 57 -9.54 -26.99 11.06
N TYR A 58 -8.74 -28.04 10.88
CA TYR A 58 -7.37 -27.97 10.40
C TYR A 58 -7.30 -27.39 8.98
N ASP A 59 -8.10 -27.94 8.05
CA ASP A 59 -8.15 -27.47 6.66
C ASP A 59 -8.51 -25.97 6.59
N LYS A 60 -9.48 -25.52 7.41
CA LYS A 60 -9.87 -24.11 7.50
C LYS A 60 -8.73 -23.21 7.98
N GLU A 61 -8.03 -23.59 9.05
CA GLU A 61 -6.91 -22.81 9.57
C GLU A 61 -5.72 -22.79 8.60
N CYS A 62 -5.44 -23.91 7.91
CA CYS A 62 -4.41 -23.97 6.87
C CYS A 62 -4.71 -23.04 5.70
N THR A 63 -5.92 -23.09 5.12
CA THR A 63 -6.31 -22.20 4.01
C THR A 63 -6.29 -20.73 4.43
N LYS A 64 -6.69 -20.43 5.67
CA LYS A 64 -6.62 -19.08 6.23
C LYS A 64 -5.16 -18.60 6.32
N ASN A 65 -4.23 -19.44 6.77
CA ASN A 65 -2.81 -19.08 6.81
C ASN A 65 -2.21 -18.88 5.41
N GLU A 66 -2.52 -19.75 4.43
CA GLU A 66 -2.07 -19.59 3.05
C GLU A 66 -2.56 -18.27 2.43
N THR A 67 -3.82 -17.91 2.69
CA THR A 67 -4.39 -16.65 2.20
C THR A 67 -3.82 -15.43 2.92
N CYS A 68 -3.49 -15.53 4.22
CA CYS A 68 -2.76 -14.49 4.92
C CYS A 68 -1.38 -14.24 4.31
N GLU A 69 -0.60 -15.29 4.03
CA GLU A 69 0.74 -15.18 3.42
C GLU A 69 0.69 -14.50 2.04
N GLN A 70 -0.34 -14.80 1.24
CA GLN A 70 -0.56 -14.14 -0.04
C GLN A 70 -0.79 -12.63 0.11
N TYR A 71 -1.67 -12.23 1.04
CA TYR A 71 -1.92 -10.81 1.30
C TYR A 71 -0.71 -10.10 1.91
N GLU A 72 0.07 -10.76 2.76
CA GLU A 72 1.33 -10.23 3.28
C GLU A 72 2.37 -9.99 2.17
N THR A 73 2.42 -10.88 1.18
CA THR A 73 3.25 -10.71 -0.03
C THR A 73 2.77 -9.53 -0.87
N LEU A 74 1.46 -9.38 -1.06
CA LEU A 74 0.88 -8.24 -1.76
C LEU A 74 1.18 -6.92 -1.05
N VAL A 75 1.11 -6.89 0.28
CA VAL A 75 1.52 -5.72 1.08
C VAL A 75 3.00 -5.43 0.89
N THR A 76 3.86 -6.44 0.87
CA THR A 76 5.31 -6.23 0.65
C THR A 76 5.60 -5.64 -0.73
N THR A 77 4.87 -6.07 -1.76
CA THR A 77 4.97 -5.46 -3.10
C THR A 77 4.45 -4.03 -3.09
N LEU A 78 3.33 -3.78 -2.42
CA LEU A 78 2.74 -2.46 -2.30
C LEU A 78 3.66 -1.48 -1.55
N ASP A 79 4.36 -1.98 -0.52
CA ASP A 79 5.33 -1.22 0.28
C ASP A 79 6.52 -0.78 -0.56
N LYS A 80 7.05 -1.69 -1.40
CA LYS A 80 8.07 -1.35 -2.38
C LYS A 80 7.58 -0.28 -3.36
N GLN A 81 6.36 -0.41 -3.89
CA GLN A 81 5.78 0.62 -4.77
C GLN A 81 5.63 1.97 -4.07
N SER A 82 5.19 1.98 -2.81
CA SER A 82 5.09 3.20 -2.00
C SER A 82 6.47 3.84 -1.81
N SER A 83 7.49 3.05 -1.50
CA SER A 83 8.86 3.54 -1.32
C SER A 83 9.43 4.19 -2.58
N GLU A 84 9.19 3.62 -3.77
CA GLU A 84 9.64 4.24 -5.02
C GLU A 84 8.91 5.57 -5.29
N VAL A 85 7.61 5.66 -5.02
CA VAL A 85 6.87 6.92 -5.15
C VAL A 85 7.38 7.97 -4.17
N GLU A 86 7.74 7.59 -2.94
CA GLU A 86 8.35 8.51 -1.98
C GLU A 86 9.72 9.03 -2.43
N LYS A 87 10.53 8.20 -3.08
CA LYS A 87 11.82 8.64 -3.67
C LYS A 87 11.59 9.64 -4.79
N GLU A 88 10.66 9.37 -5.70
CA GLU A 88 10.29 10.29 -6.77
C GLU A 88 9.76 11.63 -6.22
N MET A 89 8.96 11.59 -5.15
CA MET A 89 8.51 12.81 -4.46
C MET A 89 9.67 13.60 -3.84
N ALA A 90 10.72 12.93 -3.35
CA ALA A 90 11.92 13.59 -2.86
C ALA A 90 12.71 14.29 -3.99
N ILE A 91 12.73 13.70 -5.18
CA ILE A 91 13.29 14.32 -6.38
C ILE A 91 12.49 15.57 -6.75
N VAL A 92 11.15 15.49 -6.78
CA VAL A 92 10.28 16.66 -7.03
C VAL A 92 10.57 17.80 -6.05
N ARG A 93 10.73 17.49 -4.75
CA ARG A 93 11.10 18.49 -3.75
C ARG A 93 12.45 19.15 -4.02
N THR A 94 13.43 18.37 -4.49
CA THR A 94 14.75 18.88 -4.86
C THR A 94 14.67 19.82 -6.07
N ASP A 95 13.92 19.42 -7.11
CA ASP A 95 13.69 20.24 -8.30
C ASP A 95 12.96 21.55 -7.97
N MET A 96 12.01 21.50 -7.03
CA MET A 96 11.34 22.70 -6.52
C MET A 96 12.31 23.66 -5.82
N THR A 97 13.25 23.14 -5.03
CA THR A 97 14.27 23.94 -4.33
C THR A 97 15.21 24.63 -5.33
N THR A 98 15.62 23.90 -6.36
CA THR A 98 16.43 24.43 -7.46
C THR A 98 15.67 25.54 -8.20
N SER A 99 14.41 25.28 -8.56
CA SER A 99 13.56 26.25 -9.26
C SER A 99 13.29 27.50 -8.42
N ARG A 100 13.12 27.36 -7.10
CA ARG A 100 12.99 28.50 -6.16
C ARG A 100 14.23 29.38 -6.18
N THR A 101 15.42 28.78 -6.21
CA THR A 101 16.68 29.50 -6.32
C THR A 101 16.78 30.25 -7.65
N GLU A 102 16.36 29.60 -8.75
CA GLU A 102 16.33 30.21 -10.08
C GLU A 102 15.37 31.41 -10.14
N ILE A 103 14.18 31.31 -9.56
CA ILE A 103 13.23 32.43 -9.41
C ILE A 103 13.89 33.61 -8.69
N ASN A 104 14.53 33.35 -7.55
CA ASN A 104 15.17 34.41 -6.76
C ASN A 104 16.31 35.09 -7.53
N ASN A 105 17.08 34.34 -8.31
CA ASN A 105 18.14 34.89 -9.15
C ASN A 105 17.56 35.73 -10.30
N LEU A 106 16.54 35.21 -11.00
CA LEU A 106 15.86 35.94 -12.06
C LEU A 106 15.25 37.25 -11.53
N GLN A 107 14.64 37.23 -10.35
CA GLN A 107 14.12 38.44 -9.70
C GLN A 107 15.24 39.47 -9.46
N ARG A 108 16.38 39.05 -8.92
CA ARG A 108 17.55 39.94 -8.68
C ARG A 108 18.18 40.48 -9.95
N GLU A 109 18.05 39.79 -11.09
CA GLU A 109 18.52 40.28 -12.39
C GLU A 109 17.49 41.23 -13.04
N ILE A 110 16.20 40.93 -12.92
CA ILE A 110 15.10 41.70 -13.52
C ILE A 110 14.92 43.06 -12.84
N ASP A 111 14.91 43.12 -11.50
CA ASP A 111 14.58 44.36 -10.78
C ASP A 111 15.54 45.53 -11.06
N PRO A 112 16.88 45.33 -11.06
CA PRO A 112 17.81 46.39 -11.41
C PRO A 112 17.67 46.83 -12.87
N LEU A 113 17.52 45.88 -13.81
CA LEU A 113 17.35 46.20 -15.23
C LEU A 113 16.09 47.03 -15.47
N ARG A 114 14.98 46.68 -14.81
CA ARG A 114 13.73 47.46 -14.89
C ARG A 114 13.90 48.86 -14.31
N THR A 115 14.59 48.97 -13.17
CA THR A 115 14.86 50.26 -12.52
C THR A 115 15.73 51.14 -13.40
N GLU A 116 16.78 50.57 -13.99
CA GLU A 116 17.68 51.28 -14.89
C GLU A 116 16.98 51.72 -16.19
N TYR A 117 16.16 50.85 -16.79
CA TYR A 117 15.38 51.18 -17.97
C TYR A 117 14.45 52.37 -17.73
N ALA A 118 13.81 52.41 -16.56
CA ALA A 118 12.93 53.50 -16.16
C ALA A 118 13.70 54.79 -15.85
N SER A 119 14.86 54.71 -15.18
CA SER A 119 15.66 55.89 -14.83
C SER A 119 16.26 56.58 -16.07
N LEU A 120 16.64 55.79 -17.08
CA LEU A 120 17.10 56.29 -18.39
C LEU A 120 15.96 56.79 -19.28
N LYS A 121 14.70 56.63 -18.85
CA LYS A 121 13.50 56.98 -19.62
C LYS A 121 13.54 56.40 -21.03
N CYS A 122 13.94 55.14 -21.15
CA CYS A 122 14.08 54.47 -22.44
C CYS A 122 12.79 54.43 -23.28
N ASN A 123 11.62 54.66 -22.66
CA ASN A 123 10.33 54.78 -23.36
C ASN A 123 10.03 56.17 -23.93
N ASP A 124 10.71 57.20 -23.45
CA ASP A 124 10.45 58.60 -23.80
C ASP A 124 11.63 59.19 -24.61
N MET A 125 12.41 58.34 -25.29
CA MET A 125 13.55 58.78 -26.09
C MET A 125 13.06 59.59 -27.31
N VAL A 126 13.58 60.80 -27.46
CA VAL A 126 13.26 61.71 -28.58
C VAL A 126 14.43 61.74 -29.58
N PRO A 127 14.19 61.47 -30.88
CA PRO A 127 15.21 61.57 -31.92
C PRO A 127 15.83 62.98 -31.97
N GLY A 128 17.16 63.06 -31.90
CA GLY A 128 17.89 64.33 -31.96
C GLY A 128 18.09 65.04 -30.61
N GLU A 129 17.34 64.66 -29.56
CA GLU A 129 17.52 65.18 -28.19
C GLU A 129 18.18 64.17 -27.25
N THR A 130 17.97 62.87 -27.51
CA THR A 130 18.56 61.80 -26.71
C THR A 130 19.99 61.51 -27.19
N SER A 131 20.94 61.40 -26.27
CA SER A 131 22.33 61.08 -26.62
C SER A 131 22.44 59.64 -27.15
N GLN A 132 23.40 59.42 -28.07
CA GLN A 132 23.67 58.08 -28.61
C GLN A 132 24.02 57.08 -27.51
N GLU A 133 24.74 57.51 -26.47
CA GLU A 133 25.09 56.67 -25.33
C GLU A 133 23.85 56.14 -24.59
N THR A 134 22.84 56.98 -24.37
CA THR A 134 21.58 56.56 -23.75
C THR A 134 20.82 55.59 -24.65
N ILE A 135 20.79 55.84 -25.96
CA ILE A 135 20.16 54.95 -26.95
C ILE A 135 20.83 53.56 -26.90
N ASP A 136 22.15 53.51 -26.95
CA ASP A 136 22.93 52.27 -26.94
C ASP A 136 22.72 51.51 -25.62
N ARG A 137 22.67 52.22 -24.49
CA ARG A 137 22.41 51.62 -23.16
C ARG A 137 21.00 51.02 -23.08
N CYS A 138 19.99 51.74 -23.55
CA CYS A 138 18.61 51.25 -23.60
C CYS A 138 18.48 50.00 -24.49
N ALA A 139 19.15 49.98 -25.65
CA ALA A 139 19.18 48.82 -26.54
C ALA A 139 19.87 47.59 -25.89
N ALA A 140 20.95 47.83 -25.13
CA ALA A 140 21.64 46.77 -24.38
C ALA A 140 20.75 46.20 -23.26
N ILE A 141 20.04 47.04 -22.50
CA ILE A 141 19.08 46.61 -21.47
C ILE A 141 17.98 45.77 -22.10
N PHE A 142 17.42 46.21 -23.24
CA PHE A 142 16.38 45.47 -23.95
C PHE A 142 16.86 44.09 -24.42
N SER A 143 18.09 44.00 -24.91
CA SER A 143 18.70 42.72 -25.31
C SER A 143 18.88 41.78 -24.10
N GLN A 144 19.28 42.31 -22.94
CA GLN A 144 19.37 41.53 -21.71
C GLN A 144 18.00 41.08 -21.21
N TRP A 145 17.01 41.98 -21.26
CA TRP A 145 15.62 41.68 -20.92
C TRP A 145 15.07 40.51 -21.73
N ASN A 146 15.27 40.51 -23.06
CA ASN A 146 14.81 39.41 -23.92
C ASN A 146 15.42 38.06 -23.54
N ARG A 147 16.69 38.04 -23.11
CA ARG A 147 17.35 36.81 -22.61
C ARG A 147 16.76 36.35 -21.29
N LEU A 148 16.48 37.28 -20.38
CA LEU A 148 15.82 36.97 -19.10
C LEU A 148 14.40 36.45 -19.31
N GLN A 149 13.64 37.06 -20.22
CA GLN A 149 12.31 36.59 -20.57
C GLN A 149 12.33 35.17 -21.14
N ALA A 150 13.32 34.84 -21.98
CA ALA A 150 13.51 33.48 -22.48
C ALA A 150 13.79 32.48 -21.33
N ARG A 151 14.63 32.85 -20.36
CA ARG A 151 14.90 32.04 -19.16
C ARG A 151 13.66 31.85 -18.29
N VAL A 152 12.89 32.91 -18.07
CA VAL A 152 11.60 32.86 -17.35
C VAL A 152 10.61 31.92 -18.05
N ASN A 153 10.55 31.97 -19.39
CA ASN A 153 9.70 31.06 -20.16
C ASN A 153 10.16 29.60 -20.03
N GLN A 154 11.47 29.34 -20.10
CA GLN A 154 12.03 28.00 -19.91
C GLN A 154 11.74 27.45 -18.51
N LEU A 155 11.90 28.28 -17.47
CA LEU A 155 11.56 27.91 -16.09
C LEU A 155 10.08 27.55 -15.96
N ASN A 156 9.18 28.34 -16.55
CA ASN A 156 7.74 28.06 -16.53
C ASN A 156 7.40 26.72 -17.22
N SER A 157 8.04 26.41 -18.35
CA SER A 157 7.87 25.10 -19.01
C SER A 157 8.33 23.95 -18.11
N ARG A 158 9.51 24.08 -17.48
CA ARG A 158 10.02 23.09 -16.52
C ARG A 158 9.08 22.89 -15.33
N LEU A 159 8.52 23.97 -14.78
CA LEU A 159 7.56 23.89 -13.69
C LEU A 159 6.23 23.24 -14.11
N SER A 160 5.79 23.44 -15.36
CA SER A 160 4.63 22.74 -15.91
C SER A 160 4.85 21.23 -16.07
N GLU A 161 6.05 20.83 -16.52
CA GLU A 161 6.45 19.43 -16.56
C GLU A 161 6.52 18.83 -15.15
N LEU A 162 7.10 19.56 -14.19
CA LEU A 162 7.18 19.14 -12.80
C LEU A 162 5.80 18.95 -12.18
N ARG A 163 4.85 19.86 -12.47
CA ARG A 163 3.43 19.73 -12.07
C ARG A 163 2.81 18.46 -12.63
N SER A 164 3.06 18.16 -13.91
CA SER A 164 2.51 16.98 -14.56
C SER A 164 3.06 15.69 -13.93
N ARG A 165 4.37 15.63 -13.67
CA ARG A 165 5.00 14.51 -12.94
C ARG A 165 4.43 14.35 -11.54
N TYR A 166 4.30 15.44 -10.78
CA TYR A 166 3.71 15.43 -9.45
C TYR A 166 2.26 14.89 -9.46
N GLN A 167 1.44 15.30 -10.44
CA GLN A 167 0.07 14.80 -10.59
C GLN A 167 0.03 13.29 -10.89
N GLN A 168 0.97 12.77 -11.67
CA GLN A 168 1.10 11.33 -11.92
C GLN A 168 1.44 10.57 -10.62
N LEU A 169 2.39 11.07 -9.84
CA LEU A 169 2.75 10.47 -8.55
C LEU A 169 1.58 10.51 -7.56
N LEU A 170 0.80 11.58 -7.52
CA LEU A 170 -0.43 11.64 -6.72
C LEU A 170 -1.45 10.57 -7.14
N SER A 171 -1.63 10.33 -8.43
CA SER A 171 -2.52 9.28 -8.92
C SER A 171 -2.05 7.89 -8.47
N GLN A 172 -0.73 7.64 -8.54
CA GLN A 172 -0.12 6.41 -8.05
C GLN A 172 -0.34 6.24 -6.54
N LEU A 173 -0.15 7.29 -5.73
CA LEU A 173 -0.42 7.24 -4.29
C LEU A 173 -1.87 6.90 -3.96
N ARG A 174 -2.85 7.48 -4.68
CA ARG A 174 -4.27 7.14 -4.48
C ARG A 174 -4.57 5.67 -4.79
N SER A 175 -3.96 5.14 -5.85
CA SER A 175 -4.06 3.71 -6.19
C SER A 175 -3.46 2.83 -5.10
N ILE A 176 -2.29 3.21 -4.58
CA ILE A 176 -1.61 2.53 -3.48
C ILE A 176 -2.44 2.56 -2.21
N GLU A 177 -2.98 3.72 -1.82
CA GLU A 177 -3.83 3.89 -0.64
C GLU A 177 -5.11 3.04 -0.75
N SER A 178 -5.76 3.03 -1.91
CA SER A 178 -6.96 2.22 -2.16
C SER A 178 -6.69 0.72 -2.02
N ARG A 179 -5.61 0.24 -2.67
CA ARG A 179 -5.18 -1.17 -2.56
C ARG A 179 -4.76 -1.52 -1.13
N GLY A 180 -4.05 -0.61 -0.46
CA GLY A 180 -3.68 -0.72 0.93
C GLY A 180 -4.90 -0.92 1.81
N LYS A 181 -5.91 -0.05 1.71
CA LYS A 181 -7.14 -0.17 2.50
C LYS A 181 -7.88 -1.50 2.29
N ASN A 182 -7.88 -2.01 1.06
CA ASN A 182 -8.45 -3.33 0.76
C ASN A 182 -7.67 -4.44 1.46
N TYR A 183 -6.34 -4.40 1.42
CA TYR A 183 -5.49 -5.38 2.10
C TYR A 183 -5.59 -5.25 3.63
N GLU A 184 -5.67 -4.03 4.17
CA GLU A 184 -5.88 -3.80 5.60
C GLU A 184 -7.18 -4.44 6.07
N THR A 185 -8.28 -4.24 5.34
CA THR A 185 -9.59 -4.80 5.71
C THR A 185 -9.54 -6.32 5.79
N TYR A 186 -8.90 -6.96 4.80
CA TYR A 186 -8.74 -8.40 4.77
C TYR A 186 -7.84 -8.90 5.92
N LEU A 187 -6.66 -8.30 6.07
CA LEU A 187 -5.69 -8.69 7.10
C LEU A 187 -6.25 -8.45 8.50
N ALA A 188 -7.00 -7.38 8.74
CA ALA A 188 -7.58 -7.10 10.06
C ALA A 188 -8.63 -8.14 10.44
N SER A 189 -9.41 -8.62 9.46
CA SER A 189 -10.50 -9.57 9.68
C SER A 189 -10.00 -11.02 9.76
N ASN A 190 -8.99 -11.38 8.97
CA ASN A 190 -8.56 -12.77 8.80
C ASN A 190 -7.17 -13.04 9.35
N CYS A 191 -6.31 -12.03 9.48
CA CYS A 191 -4.89 -12.16 9.79
C CYS A 191 -4.49 -11.19 10.89
N SER A 192 -5.26 -11.16 12.00
CA SER A 192 -5.15 -10.13 13.04
C SER A 192 -3.78 -10.08 13.73
N SER A 193 -2.99 -11.16 13.67
CA SER A 193 -1.62 -11.25 14.17
C SER A 193 -0.55 -10.81 13.16
N SER A 194 -0.94 -10.48 11.92
CA SER A 194 0.00 -10.10 10.86
C SER A 194 0.73 -8.81 11.20
N ALA A 195 2.06 -8.84 11.15
CA ALA A 195 2.89 -7.65 11.30
C ALA A 195 2.67 -6.62 10.17
N LYS A 196 2.17 -7.07 9.01
CA LYS A 196 1.93 -6.22 7.83
C LYS A 196 0.78 -5.25 8.01
N LEU A 197 -0.10 -5.45 9.00
CA LEU A 197 -1.17 -4.50 9.33
C LEU A 197 -0.63 -3.11 9.68
N VAL A 198 0.50 -3.03 10.38
CA VAL A 198 1.12 -1.74 10.74
C VAL A 198 1.66 -1.03 9.51
N THR A 199 2.31 -1.77 8.59
CA THR A 199 2.83 -1.23 7.33
C THR A 199 1.74 -0.56 6.51
N VAL A 200 0.61 -1.25 6.31
CA VAL A 200 -0.48 -0.74 5.47
C VAL A 200 -1.14 0.52 6.07
N ARG A 201 -1.30 0.55 7.39
CA ARG A 201 -1.82 1.73 8.10
C ARG A 201 -0.92 2.96 7.97
N GLY A 202 0.38 2.75 7.73
CA GLY A 202 1.37 3.82 7.55
C GLY A 202 1.16 4.65 6.28
N TYR A 203 0.49 4.12 5.25
CA TYR A 203 0.36 4.81 3.96
C TYR A 203 -0.45 6.13 4.05
N GLY A 204 -1.34 6.28 5.03
CA GLY A 204 -2.08 7.53 5.23
C GLY A 204 -1.18 8.74 5.50
N GLY A 205 -0.03 8.54 6.15
CA GLY A 205 0.95 9.61 6.39
C GLY A 205 1.65 10.11 5.11
N VAL A 206 1.78 9.25 4.10
CA VAL A 206 2.43 9.57 2.82
C VAL A 206 1.59 10.59 2.05
N ARG A 207 0.27 10.41 2.01
CA ARG A 207 -0.66 11.32 1.31
C ARG A 207 -0.60 12.74 1.88
N GLN A 208 -0.61 12.90 3.20
CA GLN A 208 -0.56 14.22 3.83
C GLN A 208 0.73 14.98 3.46
N ARG A 209 1.87 14.27 3.42
CA ARG A 209 3.14 14.86 2.97
C ARG A 209 3.09 15.25 1.49
N ALA A 210 2.51 14.40 0.65
CA ALA A 210 2.34 14.68 -0.78
C ALA A 210 1.46 15.90 -1.02
N GLU A 211 0.34 16.06 -0.30
CA GLU A 211 -0.56 17.21 -0.42
C GLU A 211 0.12 18.52 -0.02
N LYS A 212 0.93 18.51 1.04
CA LYS A 212 1.74 19.68 1.43
C LYS A 212 2.70 20.07 0.31
N LEU A 213 3.39 19.10 -0.28
CA LEU A 213 4.32 19.34 -1.39
C LEU A 213 3.60 19.95 -2.61
N GLY A 214 2.35 19.53 -2.88
CA GLY A 214 1.54 20.08 -3.97
C GLY A 214 1.25 21.56 -3.80
N LYS A 215 0.89 21.98 -2.58
CA LYS A 215 0.68 23.41 -2.27
C LYS A 215 1.96 24.22 -2.47
N GLU A 216 3.09 23.70 -1.98
CA GLU A 216 4.40 24.33 -2.15
C GLU A 216 4.79 24.47 -3.65
N LEU A 217 4.39 23.51 -4.49
CA LEU A 217 4.62 23.54 -5.94
C LEU A 217 3.70 24.55 -6.63
N ASP A 218 2.44 24.62 -6.25
CA ASP A 218 1.50 25.61 -6.78
C ASP A 218 1.95 27.04 -6.45
N ASP A 219 2.42 27.29 -5.21
CA ASP A 219 2.99 28.57 -4.80
C ASP A 219 4.24 28.94 -5.63
N LEU A 220 5.10 27.96 -5.90
CA LEU A 220 6.30 28.15 -6.72
C LEU A 220 5.95 28.51 -8.18
N ILE A 221 4.95 27.83 -8.74
CA ILE A 221 4.43 28.13 -10.10
C ILE A 221 3.84 29.54 -10.15
N HIS A 222 3.11 29.93 -9.12
CA HIS A 222 2.55 31.28 -9.01
C HIS A 222 3.64 32.34 -9.03
N ASP A 223 4.72 32.15 -8.26
CA ASP A 223 5.84 33.10 -8.24
C ASP A 223 6.58 33.18 -9.58
N ALA A 224 6.79 32.05 -10.27
CA ALA A 224 7.35 32.05 -11.62
C ALA A 224 6.43 32.73 -12.66
N THR A 225 5.11 32.64 -12.45
CA THR A 225 4.12 33.30 -13.30
C THR A 225 4.14 34.82 -13.10
N LYS A 226 4.36 35.30 -11.85
CA LYS A 226 4.54 36.74 -11.58
C LYS A 226 5.74 37.30 -12.34
N LEU A 227 6.88 36.59 -12.33
CA LEU A 227 8.06 36.98 -13.10
C LEU A 227 7.76 37.12 -14.59
N ARG A 228 7.00 36.17 -15.16
CA ARG A 228 6.61 36.19 -16.58
C ARG A 228 5.74 37.39 -16.93
N GLY A 229 4.91 37.83 -15.99
CA GLY A 229 4.03 38.98 -16.16
C GLY A 229 4.71 40.34 -15.98
N ILE A 230 6.00 40.38 -15.66
CA ILE A 230 6.77 41.62 -15.68
C ILE A 230 6.98 41.99 -17.14
N GLU A 231 6.60 43.22 -17.51
CA GLU A 231 6.81 43.77 -18.85
C GLU A 231 7.73 44.99 -18.75
N ILE A 232 8.71 45.06 -19.65
CA ILE A 232 9.37 46.31 -20.04
C ILE A 232 8.72 46.72 -21.35
N THR A 233 7.61 47.47 -21.27
CA THR A 233 6.88 47.96 -22.43
C THR A 233 7.74 48.97 -23.18
N VAL A 234 8.06 48.66 -24.44
CA VAL A 234 8.71 49.55 -25.41
C VAL A 234 7.62 50.03 -26.36
N THR A 235 6.89 51.08 -25.99
CA THR A 235 6.06 51.79 -26.97
C THR A 235 6.78 53.07 -27.33
N PRO A 236 7.34 53.21 -28.56
CA PRO A 236 7.69 54.51 -29.06
C PRO A 236 6.38 55.31 -29.19
N LYS A 237 6.33 56.47 -28.55
CA LYS A 237 5.34 57.50 -28.89
C LYS A 237 5.83 58.31 -30.08
#